data_AF-A0A1R1PGE7-F1
#
_entry.id   AF-A0A1R1PGE7-F1
#
_cell.length_a   1.000
_cell.length_b   1.000
_cell.length_c   1.000
_cell.angle_alpha   90.00
_cell.angle_beta   90.00
_cell.angle_gamma   90.00
#
_symmetry.space_group_name_H-M   'P 1'
#
loop_
_entity.id
_entity.type
_entity.pdbx_description
1 polymer ?
#
loop_
_entity_poly.entity_id
_entity_poly.type
_entity_poly.pdbx_seq_one_letter_code
_entity_poly.pdbx_strand_id
1 'polypeptide(L)'
;MDNTNNQHNVFNKLPASILSTVFVLAQNPQLSLLNKNMHYASQQVDTVCKYILQYILSITKHSFNSELRSIFEKYTRINMNEIVGILVFRKIKGLDYETALDIAFEYRWTNILNKLLKMYVVIDRNTSAVVHKGTLFMNEGEHLDIDISGLFSERNESRREENDIDISESLYVRPLFRVRGNSMDLEYQILDISEERDVKMLLDICNTRFEFFPEICGSFERDIICVGKEFLLYCLFTAGEVIVDLDNLELLKQLLDVKINTKFSFQDLQSITNSYGDSYDTEFNNFVMDYGNADKMDLLVYMICTFHSIH
;
A
#
# COMPACT_ATOMS: atom_id res chain seq x y z
N MET A 1 29.55 -10.11 -52.79
CA MET A 1 28.40 -9.74 -51.95
C MET A 1 27.79 -11.03 -51.46
N ASP A 2 28.32 -11.55 -50.36
CA ASP A 2 27.85 -12.81 -49.78
C ASP A 2 26.60 -12.58 -48.94
N ASN A 3 25.59 -13.39 -49.23
CA ASN A 3 24.22 -13.30 -48.78
C ASN A 3 24.01 -14.30 -47.63
N THR A 4 24.65 -14.09 -46.48
CA THR A 4 24.72 -15.05 -45.36
C THR A 4 24.13 -14.53 -44.04
N ASN A 5 23.03 -13.76 -44.08
CA ASN A 5 22.41 -13.21 -42.85
C ASN A 5 21.09 -13.87 -42.40
N ASN A 6 20.65 -14.99 -42.99
CA ASN A 6 19.33 -15.56 -42.69
C ASN A 6 19.33 -16.94 -41.99
N GLN A 7 20.46 -17.43 -41.46
CA GLN A 7 20.54 -18.81 -40.94
C GLN A 7 20.50 -19.02 -39.43
N HIS A 8 20.41 -17.99 -38.57
CA HIS A 8 20.33 -18.21 -37.11
C HIS A 8 19.24 -17.41 -36.42
N ASN A 9 17.97 -17.70 -36.75
CA ASN A 9 16.84 -17.21 -35.96
C ASN A 9 15.99 -18.36 -35.41
N VAL A 10 16.66 -19.38 -34.84
CA VAL A 10 16.03 -20.52 -34.16
C VAL A 10 15.06 -20.04 -33.08
N PHE A 11 15.45 -19.03 -32.30
CA PHE A 11 14.61 -18.44 -31.25
C PHE A 11 13.34 -17.77 -31.78
N ASN A 12 13.35 -17.21 -32.99
CA ASN A 12 12.15 -16.61 -33.58
C ASN A 12 11.09 -17.65 -33.99
N LYS A 13 11.46 -18.93 -34.07
CA LYS A 13 10.55 -20.02 -34.44
C LYS A 13 10.05 -20.82 -33.24
N LEU A 14 10.56 -20.55 -32.03
CA LEU A 14 10.13 -21.26 -30.84
C LEU A 14 8.75 -20.77 -30.37
N PRO A 15 7.87 -21.66 -29.88
CA PRO A 15 6.64 -21.29 -29.21
C PRO A 15 6.90 -20.39 -27.99
N ALA A 16 5.95 -19.48 -27.72
CA ALA A 16 6.03 -18.58 -26.58
C ALA A 16 6.24 -19.34 -25.25
N SER A 17 5.57 -20.49 -25.05
CA SER A 17 5.74 -21.31 -23.85
C SER A 17 7.18 -21.81 -23.63
N ILE A 18 7.90 -22.15 -24.70
CA ILE A 18 9.31 -22.56 -24.62
C ILE A 18 10.18 -21.34 -24.31
N LEU A 19 9.93 -20.20 -24.97
CA LEU A 19 10.66 -18.95 -24.73
C LEU A 19 10.48 -18.47 -23.27
N SER A 20 9.25 -18.51 -22.75
CA SER A 20 8.95 -18.22 -21.35
C SER A 20 9.70 -19.14 -20.40
N THR A 21 9.73 -20.45 -20.69
CA THR A 21 10.47 -21.43 -19.88
C THR A 21 11.98 -21.14 -19.88
N VAL A 22 12.55 -20.86 -21.05
CA VAL A 22 13.96 -20.48 -21.19
C VAL A 22 14.27 -19.21 -20.41
N PHE A 23 13.41 -18.19 -20.51
CA PHE A 23 13.56 -16.93 -19.78
C PHE A 23 13.55 -17.14 -18.25
N VAL A 24 12.57 -17.90 -17.75
CA VAL A 24 12.43 -18.21 -16.31
C VAL A 24 13.62 -19.02 -15.79
N LEU A 25 14.06 -20.04 -16.51
CA LEU A 25 15.16 -20.90 -16.06
C LEU A 25 16.52 -20.20 -16.11
N ALA A 26 16.74 -19.35 -17.10
CA ALA A 26 18.02 -18.69 -17.28
C ALA A 26 18.27 -17.54 -16.30
N GLN A 27 17.23 -17.02 -15.63
CA GLN A 27 17.34 -15.97 -14.62
C GLN A 27 18.16 -14.74 -15.09
N ASN A 28 17.99 -14.39 -16.38
CA ASN A 28 18.71 -13.30 -17.01
C ASN A 28 17.76 -12.39 -17.82
N PRO A 29 17.51 -11.15 -17.36
CA PRO A 29 16.58 -10.23 -18.00
C PRO A 29 17.07 -9.79 -19.39
N GLN A 30 18.37 -9.86 -19.66
CA GLN A 30 18.95 -9.45 -20.94
C GLN A 30 18.50 -10.36 -22.08
N LEU A 31 18.01 -11.56 -21.77
CA LEU A 31 17.38 -12.43 -22.76
C LEU A 31 16.18 -11.77 -23.42
N SER A 32 15.46 -10.87 -22.73
CA SER A 32 14.36 -10.11 -23.32
C SER A 32 14.79 -9.21 -24.49
N LEU A 33 16.10 -8.92 -24.64
CA LEU A 33 16.64 -8.14 -25.75
C LEU A 33 17.02 -8.99 -26.97
N LEU A 34 16.99 -10.32 -26.87
CA LEU A 34 17.47 -11.19 -27.95
C LEU A 34 16.66 -11.04 -29.24
N ASN A 35 15.34 -10.99 -29.14
CA ASN A 35 14.43 -10.76 -30.27
C ASN A 35 13.03 -10.39 -29.78
N LYS A 36 12.15 -10.01 -30.73
CA LYS A 36 10.77 -9.60 -30.44
C LYS A 36 9.92 -10.68 -29.75
N ASN A 37 10.12 -11.95 -30.08
CA ASN A 37 9.33 -13.04 -29.50
C ASN A 37 9.75 -13.34 -28.05
N MET A 38 11.05 -13.28 -27.77
CA MET A 38 11.58 -13.39 -26.41
C MET A 38 11.20 -12.18 -25.56
N HIS A 39 11.24 -10.98 -26.15
CA HIS A 39 10.70 -9.78 -25.51
C HIS A 39 9.24 -10.00 -25.13
N TYR A 40 8.38 -10.35 -26.09
CA TYR A 40 6.96 -10.59 -25.84
C TYR A 40 6.72 -11.68 -24.77
N ALA A 41 7.41 -12.83 -24.85
CA ALA A 41 7.29 -13.92 -23.88
C ALA A 41 7.71 -13.49 -22.47
N SER A 42 8.78 -12.69 -22.35
CA SER A 42 9.28 -12.18 -21.07
C SER A 42 8.36 -11.16 -20.39
N GLN A 43 7.44 -10.55 -21.15
CA GLN A 43 6.49 -9.57 -20.63
C GLN A 43 5.13 -10.20 -20.26
N GLN A 44 4.94 -11.50 -20.49
CA GLN A 44 3.70 -12.17 -20.08
C GLN A 44 3.66 -12.30 -18.56
N VAL A 45 2.51 -11.95 -17.96
CA VAL A 45 2.27 -11.94 -16.51
C VAL A 45 2.69 -13.26 -15.83
N ASP A 46 2.30 -14.40 -16.39
CA ASP A 46 2.66 -15.73 -15.84
C ASP A 46 4.18 -16.01 -15.94
N THR A 47 4.82 -15.62 -17.05
CA THR A 47 6.28 -15.75 -17.20
C THR A 47 7.01 -14.92 -16.16
N VAL A 48 6.59 -13.67 -15.99
CA VAL A 48 7.16 -12.74 -15.01
C VAL A 48 7.00 -13.29 -13.59
N CYS A 49 5.79 -13.72 -13.22
CA CYS A 49 5.53 -14.30 -11.91
C CYS A 49 6.42 -15.52 -11.65
N LYS A 50 6.53 -16.45 -12.61
CA LYS A 50 7.41 -17.62 -12.50
C LYS A 50 8.88 -17.24 -12.39
N TYR A 51 9.33 -16.23 -13.13
CA TYR A 51 10.70 -15.72 -13.07
C TYR A 51 11.02 -15.23 -11.66
N ILE A 52 10.16 -14.38 -11.08
CA ILE A 52 10.30 -13.81 -9.74
C ILE A 52 10.34 -14.93 -8.70
N LEU A 53 9.39 -15.87 -8.74
CA LEU A 53 9.34 -16.96 -7.78
C LEU A 53 10.56 -17.87 -7.84
N GLN A 54 11.00 -18.21 -9.05
CA GLN A 54 12.20 -19.03 -9.25
C GLN A 54 13.45 -18.32 -8.71
N TYR A 55 13.57 -17.00 -8.89
CA TYR A 55 14.67 -16.22 -8.34
C TYR A 55 14.67 -16.29 -6.81
N ILE A 56 13.53 -15.99 -6.17
CA ILE A 56 13.46 -15.93 -4.71
C ILE A 56 13.74 -17.30 -4.10
N LEU A 57 13.17 -18.37 -4.67
CA LEU A 57 13.43 -19.75 -4.22
C LEU A 57 14.89 -20.17 -4.38
N SER A 58 15.63 -19.55 -5.30
CA SER A 58 17.05 -19.84 -5.51
C SER A 58 17.97 -19.20 -4.46
N ILE A 59 17.46 -18.26 -3.67
CA ILE A 59 18.24 -17.55 -2.65
C ILE A 59 17.96 -18.12 -1.28
N THR A 60 18.99 -18.68 -0.66
CA THR A 60 18.90 -19.41 0.61
C THR A 60 19.28 -18.60 1.84
N LYS A 61 19.59 -17.29 1.73
CA LYS A 61 20.30 -16.56 2.80
C LYS A 61 19.77 -15.17 3.21
N HIS A 62 18.84 -14.57 2.46
CA HIS A 62 18.39 -13.20 2.73
C HIS A 62 16.91 -13.12 3.09
N SER A 63 16.49 -12.02 3.73
CA SER A 63 15.08 -11.78 3.99
C SER A 63 14.34 -11.68 2.65
N PHE A 64 13.23 -12.40 2.57
CA PHE A 64 12.37 -12.45 1.39
C PHE A 64 12.10 -11.06 0.78
N ASN A 65 11.92 -10.06 1.64
CA ASN A 65 11.63 -8.66 1.29
C ASN A 65 12.80 -7.99 0.56
N SER A 66 14.01 -8.15 1.11
CA SER A 66 15.21 -7.56 0.49
C SER A 66 15.47 -8.16 -0.89
N GLU A 67 15.13 -9.43 -1.09
CA GLU A 67 15.28 -10.10 -2.39
C GLU A 67 14.20 -9.71 -3.38
N LEU A 68 12.94 -9.60 -2.96
CA LEU A 68 11.90 -9.04 -3.82
C LEU A 68 12.28 -7.63 -4.29
N ARG A 69 12.66 -6.75 -3.36
CA ARG A 69 13.10 -5.40 -3.67
C ARG A 69 14.31 -5.43 -4.60
N SER A 70 15.29 -6.29 -4.35
CA SER A 70 16.47 -6.43 -5.21
C SER A 70 16.13 -6.89 -6.63
N ILE A 71 15.18 -7.81 -6.80
CA ILE A 71 14.67 -8.23 -8.12
C ILE A 71 14.03 -7.03 -8.81
N PHE A 72 13.17 -6.30 -8.10
CA PHE A 72 12.44 -5.18 -8.68
C PHE A 72 13.38 -4.06 -9.11
N GLU A 73 14.35 -3.71 -8.26
CA GLU A 73 15.40 -2.73 -8.56
C GLU A 73 16.31 -3.19 -9.72
N LYS A 74 16.76 -4.46 -9.72
CA LYS A 74 17.65 -4.99 -10.77
C LYS A 74 16.93 -5.15 -12.11
N TYR A 75 15.63 -5.36 -12.11
CA TYR A 75 14.87 -5.80 -13.27
C TYR A 75 13.71 -4.88 -13.59
N THR A 76 13.97 -3.56 -13.66
CA THR A 76 13.00 -2.52 -14.05
C THR A 76 12.27 -2.75 -15.39
N ARG A 77 12.81 -3.61 -16.27
CA ARG A 77 12.18 -4.01 -17.54
C ARG A 77 11.10 -5.09 -17.40
N ILE A 78 11.00 -5.70 -16.24
CA ILE A 78 9.86 -6.56 -15.91
C ILE A 78 8.70 -5.61 -15.64
N ASN A 79 7.66 -5.67 -16.47
CA ASN A 79 6.45 -4.87 -16.28
C ASN A 79 5.73 -5.32 -15.00
N MET A 80 6.14 -4.75 -13.87
CA MET A 80 5.65 -5.06 -12.55
C MET A 80 4.34 -4.31 -12.30
N ASN A 81 3.30 -4.69 -13.04
CA ASN A 81 1.97 -4.21 -12.75
C ASN A 81 1.39 -4.94 -11.54
N GLU A 82 0.33 -4.37 -10.98
CA GLU A 82 -0.35 -4.89 -9.81
C GLU A 82 -0.81 -6.36 -9.96
N ILE A 83 -1.16 -6.80 -11.19
CA ILE A 83 -1.57 -8.18 -11.47
C ILE A 83 -0.41 -9.15 -11.19
N VAL A 84 0.80 -8.81 -11.63
CA VAL A 84 2.01 -9.58 -11.32
C VAL A 84 2.25 -9.60 -9.80
N GLY A 85 2.15 -8.44 -9.14
CA GLY A 85 2.30 -8.31 -7.70
C GLY A 85 1.38 -9.24 -6.91
N ILE A 86 0.08 -9.23 -7.25
CA ILE A 86 -0.93 -10.14 -6.67
C ILE A 86 -0.52 -11.60 -6.83
N LEU A 87 -0.09 -12.01 -8.03
CA LEU A 87 0.28 -13.40 -8.30
C LEU A 87 1.52 -13.84 -7.52
N VAL A 88 2.49 -12.93 -7.37
CA VAL A 88 3.68 -13.16 -6.56
C VAL A 88 3.29 -13.33 -5.09
N PHE A 89 2.51 -12.39 -4.52
CA PHE A 89 2.03 -12.46 -3.13
C PHE A 89 1.29 -13.77 -2.82
N ARG A 90 0.44 -14.26 -3.73
CA ARG A 90 -0.27 -15.55 -3.57
C ARG A 90 0.64 -16.76 -3.43
N LYS A 91 1.84 -16.70 -3.98
CA LYS A 91 2.74 -17.86 -4.10
C LYS A 91 3.75 -17.92 -2.96
N ILE A 92 3.82 -16.87 -2.15
CA ILE A 92 4.69 -16.76 -1.00
C ILE A 92 3.89 -17.17 0.22
N LYS A 93 4.28 -18.28 0.85
CA LYS A 93 3.64 -18.75 2.08
C LYS A 93 4.12 -17.94 3.26
N GLY A 94 3.20 -17.48 4.09
CA GLY A 94 3.52 -16.71 5.30
C GLY A 94 4.15 -15.34 4.98
N LEU A 95 3.71 -14.68 3.91
CA LEU A 95 4.11 -13.31 3.63
C LEU A 95 3.60 -12.42 4.77
N ASP A 96 4.50 -11.75 5.47
CA ASP A 96 4.15 -10.85 6.56
C ASP A 96 3.28 -9.66 6.08
N TYR A 97 2.31 -9.26 6.90
CA TYR A 97 1.37 -8.19 6.56
C TYR A 97 2.03 -6.83 6.34
N GLU A 98 2.95 -6.43 7.23
CA GLU A 98 3.63 -5.13 7.14
C GLU A 98 4.46 -5.09 5.86
N THR A 99 5.14 -6.18 5.54
CA THR A 99 5.84 -6.36 4.27
C THR A 99 4.94 -6.19 3.05
N ALA A 100 3.77 -6.85 3.05
CA ALA A 100 2.83 -6.79 1.93
C ALA A 100 2.33 -5.35 1.72
N LEU A 101 2.10 -4.63 2.81
CA LEU A 101 1.68 -3.23 2.82
C LEU A 101 2.78 -2.30 2.28
N ASP A 102 4.01 -2.44 2.77
CA ASP A 102 5.16 -1.63 2.34
C ASP A 102 5.42 -1.76 0.84
N ILE A 103 5.45 -3.00 0.33
CA ILE A 103 5.64 -3.25 -1.11
C ILE A 103 4.48 -2.66 -1.90
N ALA A 104 3.24 -2.91 -1.49
CA ALA A 104 2.11 -2.41 -2.25
C ALA A 104 2.14 -0.87 -2.32
N PHE A 105 2.61 -0.20 -1.25
CA PHE A 105 2.70 1.26 -1.19
C PHE A 105 3.84 1.77 -2.08
N GLU A 106 5.02 1.16 -2.00
CA GLU A 106 6.20 1.45 -2.83
C GLU A 106 5.84 1.43 -4.33
N TYR A 107 5.07 0.43 -4.77
CA TYR A 107 4.71 0.24 -6.19
C TYR A 107 3.36 0.86 -6.58
N ARG A 108 2.70 1.61 -5.68
CA ARG A 108 1.40 2.27 -5.92
C ARG A 108 0.31 1.29 -6.37
N TRP A 109 0.28 0.10 -5.78
CA TRP A 109 -0.70 -0.95 -6.08
C TRP A 109 -2.02 -0.70 -5.33
N THR A 110 -2.80 0.26 -5.83
CA THR A 110 -4.00 0.77 -5.14
C THR A 110 -5.05 -0.28 -4.80
N ASN A 111 -5.29 -1.28 -5.67
CA ASN A 111 -6.28 -2.34 -5.38
C ASN A 111 -5.77 -3.29 -4.29
N ILE A 112 -4.47 -3.59 -4.25
CA ILE A 112 -3.86 -4.37 -3.18
C ILE A 112 -3.89 -3.57 -1.88
N LEU A 113 -3.49 -2.29 -1.91
CA LEU A 113 -3.56 -1.39 -0.76
C LEU A 113 -4.96 -1.38 -0.16
N ASN A 114 -5.98 -1.13 -0.99
CA ASN A 114 -7.36 -1.06 -0.54
C ASN A 114 -7.78 -2.36 0.17
N LYS A 115 -7.37 -3.52 -0.33
CA LYS A 115 -7.65 -4.81 0.30
C LYS A 115 -6.91 -5.00 1.61
N LEU A 116 -5.63 -4.63 1.68
CA LEU A 116 -4.80 -4.73 2.88
C LEU A 116 -5.32 -3.80 3.99
N LEU A 117 -5.60 -2.54 3.66
CA LEU A 117 -6.13 -1.54 4.60
C LEU A 117 -7.46 -1.96 5.23
N LYS A 118 -8.31 -2.63 4.45
CA LYS A 118 -9.60 -3.13 4.93
C LYS A 118 -9.50 -4.45 5.70
N MET A 119 -8.30 -5.02 5.92
CA MET A 119 -8.16 -6.23 6.73
C MET A 119 -8.32 -5.93 8.21
N TYR A 120 -9.03 -6.82 8.91
CA TYR A 120 -9.26 -6.71 10.34
C TYR A 120 -9.38 -8.08 11.00
N VAL A 121 -9.31 -8.11 12.32
CA VAL A 121 -9.70 -9.27 13.12
C VAL A 121 -10.76 -8.89 14.15
N VAL A 122 -11.59 -9.85 14.52
CA VAL A 122 -12.55 -9.70 15.62
C VAL A 122 -12.01 -10.47 16.81
N ILE A 123 -11.96 -9.81 17.96
CA ILE A 123 -11.37 -10.36 19.17
C ILE A 123 -12.41 -10.38 20.28
N ASP A 124 -12.45 -11.50 20.99
CA ASP A 124 -13.22 -11.63 22.23
C ASP A 124 -12.46 -10.96 23.38
N ARG A 125 -13.10 -9.99 24.04
CA ARG A 125 -12.51 -9.21 25.14
C ARG A 125 -12.14 -10.07 26.34
N ASN A 126 -12.95 -11.07 26.64
CA ASN A 126 -12.81 -11.87 27.86
C ASN A 126 -11.64 -12.86 27.74
N THR A 127 -11.38 -13.35 26.53
CA THR A 127 -10.40 -14.40 26.26
C THR A 127 -9.20 -13.91 25.47
N SER A 128 -9.26 -12.70 24.91
CA SER A 128 -8.31 -12.17 23.92
C SER A 128 -8.15 -13.05 22.67
N ALA A 129 -9.08 -13.98 22.43
CA ALA A 129 -9.03 -14.90 21.31
C ALA A 129 -9.53 -14.22 20.02
N VAL A 130 -8.83 -14.45 18.91
CA VAL A 130 -9.32 -14.07 17.58
C VAL A 130 -10.45 -15.00 17.20
N VAL A 131 -11.67 -14.45 17.10
CA VAL A 131 -12.88 -15.22 16.74
C VAL A 131 -13.21 -15.12 15.25
N HIS A 132 -12.73 -14.09 14.56
CA HIS A 132 -12.90 -13.94 13.11
C HIS A 132 -11.74 -13.15 12.49
N LYS A 133 -11.44 -13.43 11.21
CA LYS A 133 -10.48 -12.69 10.40
C LYS A 133 -11.19 -12.15 9.15
N GLY A 134 -11.34 -10.84 9.07
CA GLY A 134 -11.85 -10.15 7.89
C GLY A 134 -10.73 -9.98 6.87
N THR A 135 -10.51 -10.98 6.02
CA THR A 135 -9.52 -10.92 4.95
C THR A 135 -10.23 -10.77 3.60
N LEU A 136 -10.15 -9.59 2.98
CA LEU A 136 -10.89 -9.26 1.74
C LEU A 136 -10.28 -9.84 0.45
N PHE A 137 -9.31 -10.74 0.55
CA PHE A 137 -8.88 -11.57 -0.56
C PHE A 137 -9.87 -12.72 -0.76
N MET A 138 -11.12 -12.40 -1.09
CA MET A 138 -12.16 -13.37 -1.39
C MET A 138 -12.83 -13.00 -2.71
N ASN A 139 -12.19 -13.40 -3.81
CA ASN A 139 -12.90 -13.97 -4.94
C ASN A 139 -12.46 -15.43 -5.08
N GLU A 140 -13.41 -16.27 -5.46
CA GLU A 140 -13.46 -17.73 -5.29
C GLU A 140 -12.16 -18.46 -5.70
N GLY A 141 -11.43 -18.99 -4.70
CA GLY A 141 -10.22 -19.82 -4.88
C GLY A 141 -8.87 -19.13 -4.61
N GLU A 142 -8.87 -17.85 -4.21
CA GLU A 142 -7.67 -17.00 -4.13
C GLU A 142 -7.27 -16.62 -2.69
N HIS A 143 -6.82 -17.58 -1.87
CA HIS A 143 -6.28 -17.25 -0.55
C HIS A 143 -4.87 -16.68 -0.66
N LEU A 144 -4.71 -15.37 -0.44
CA LEU A 144 -3.43 -14.82 0.02
C LEU A 144 -3.22 -15.26 1.48
N ASP A 145 -2.21 -16.09 1.71
CA ASP A 145 -1.80 -16.55 3.04
C ASP A 145 -0.87 -15.52 3.69
N ILE A 146 -1.45 -14.38 4.06
CA ILE A 146 -0.73 -13.31 4.76
C ILE A 146 -0.60 -13.70 6.23
N ASP A 147 0.65 -13.75 6.70
CA ASP A 147 0.93 -13.92 8.11
C ASP A 147 0.68 -12.62 8.87
N ILE A 148 -0.19 -12.71 9.86
CA ILE A 148 -0.57 -11.60 10.75
C ILE A 148 -0.13 -11.88 12.19
N SER A 149 0.59 -12.99 12.45
CA SER A 149 0.98 -13.42 13.79
C SER A 149 1.86 -12.40 14.50
N GLY A 150 2.77 -11.74 13.77
CA GLY A 150 3.65 -10.69 14.28
C GLY A 150 2.88 -9.52 14.91
N LEU A 151 1.68 -9.21 14.39
CA LEU A 151 0.84 -8.10 14.86
C LEU A 151 0.30 -8.32 16.27
N PHE A 152 0.24 -9.56 16.75
CA PHE A 152 -0.27 -9.91 18.09
C PHE A 152 0.82 -10.04 19.16
N SER A 153 2.09 -9.84 18.81
CA SER A 153 3.22 -9.97 19.73
C SER A 153 3.23 -8.90 20.85
N GLU A 154 3.90 -9.19 21.97
CA GLU A 154 3.96 -8.35 23.18
C GLU A 154 4.45 -6.91 22.92
N ARG A 155 5.25 -6.68 21.87
CA ARG A 155 5.69 -5.33 21.45
C ARG A 155 4.54 -4.40 21.06
N ASN A 156 3.39 -4.97 20.67
CA ASN A 156 2.21 -4.22 20.26
C ASN A 156 1.18 -4.04 21.38
N GLU A 157 1.51 -4.42 22.63
CA GLU A 157 0.60 -4.37 23.78
C GLU A 157 0.27 -2.97 24.28
N SER A 158 1.24 -2.06 24.31
CA SER A 158 1.02 -0.66 24.69
C SER A 158 0.20 0.14 23.66
N ARG A 159 -0.11 -0.46 22.50
CA ARG A 159 -0.80 0.13 21.35
C ARG A 159 -2.22 -0.42 21.17
N ARG A 160 -2.71 -1.22 22.13
CA ARG A 160 -3.93 -2.04 21.98
C ARG A 160 -5.25 -1.28 22.11
N GLU A 161 -5.28 0.00 22.49
CA GLU A 161 -6.57 0.65 22.88
C GLU A 161 -7.02 1.82 21.99
N GLU A 162 -6.15 2.48 21.22
CA GLU A 162 -6.54 3.73 20.54
C GLU A 162 -7.36 3.54 19.24
N ASN A 163 -7.23 2.38 18.58
CA ASN A 163 -7.81 2.15 17.24
C ASN A 163 -8.75 0.94 17.17
N ASP A 164 -9.04 0.30 18.30
CA ASP A 164 -10.01 -0.80 18.33
C ASP A 164 -11.43 -0.24 18.23
N ILE A 165 -12.29 -0.92 17.47
CA ILE A 165 -13.67 -0.52 17.23
C ILE A 165 -14.56 -1.45 18.04
N ASP A 166 -15.20 -0.90 19.06
CA ASP A 166 -16.14 -1.63 19.89
C ASP A 166 -17.32 -2.13 19.04
N ILE A 167 -17.63 -3.43 19.06
CA ILE A 167 -18.83 -3.99 18.40
C ILE A 167 -19.90 -4.32 19.44
N SER A 168 -19.48 -4.91 20.56
CA SER A 168 -20.33 -5.27 21.68
C SER A 168 -19.54 -5.28 22.99
N GLU A 169 -20.22 -5.52 24.10
CA GLU A 169 -19.59 -5.69 25.41
C GLU A 169 -18.54 -6.82 25.44
N SER A 170 -18.64 -7.79 24.53
CA SER A 170 -17.75 -8.96 24.48
C SER A 170 -16.80 -8.98 23.29
N LEU A 171 -17.07 -8.19 22.25
CA LEU A 171 -16.31 -8.21 20.99
C LEU A 171 -15.86 -6.81 20.55
N TYR A 172 -14.69 -6.75 19.95
CA TYR A 172 -14.21 -5.58 19.23
C TYR A 172 -13.54 -5.98 17.91
N VAL A 173 -13.58 -5.08 16.93
CA VAL A 173 -12.76 -5.16 15.73
C VAL A 173 -11.42 -4.51 16.00
N ARG A 174 -10.37 -5.17 15.56
CA ARG A 174 -9.03 -4.62 15.48
C ARG A 174 -8.59 -4.51 14.02
N PRO A 175 -8.48 -3.29 13.48
CA PRO A 175 -7.78 -3.02 12.23
C PRO A 175 -6.37 -3.62 12.23
N LEU A 176 -5.94 -4.20 11.09
CA LEU A 176 -4.55 -4.64 10.95
C LEU A 176 -3.62 -3.48 10.61
N PHE A 177 -4.09 -2.47 9.88
CA PHE A 177 -3.33 -1.24 9.65
C PHE A 177 -3.24 -0.39 10.93
N ARG A 178 -2.02 -0.09 11.41
CA ARG A 178 -1.80 0.72 12.63
C ARG A 178 -0.78 1.82 12.38
N VAL A 179 -1.21 3.07 12.43
CA VAL A 179 -0.36 4.25 12.17
C VAL A 179 0.85 4.29 13.10
N ARG A 180 0.65 4.18 14.42
CA ARG A 180 1.73 4.01 15.40
C ARG A 180 2.21 2.57 15.44
N GLY A 181 2.92 2.15 14.40
CA GLY A 181 3.53 0.83 14.38
C GLY A 181 3.80 0.27 13.00
N ASN A 182 3.18 0.80 11.96
CA ASN A 182 3.56 0.48 10.60
C ASN A 182 4.92 1.13 10.29
N SER A 183 5.71 0.41 9.49
CA SER A 183 7.11 0.66 9.17
C SER A 183 7.47 2.15 9.01
N MET A 184 8.60 2.58 9.59
CA MET A 184 9.26 3.85 9.21
C MET A 184 9.32 4.01 7.69
N ASP A 185 9.39 2.90 6.95
CA ASP A 185 9.44 2.89 5.50
C ASP A 185 8.18 3.46 4.85
N LEU A 186 6.98 3.32 5.43
CA LEU A 186 5.74 3.91 4.87
C LEU A 186 5.76 5.44 4.96
N GLU A 187 6.26 5.99 6.08
CA GLU A 187 6.44 7.44 6.23
C GLU A 187 7.48 7.96 5.24
N TYR A 188 8.60 7.23 5.07
CA TYR A 188 9.60 7.58 4.04
C TYR A 188 9.05 7.51 2.61
N GLN A 189 8.25 6.51 2.28
CA GLN A 189 7.69 6.34 0.93
C GLN A 189 6.66 7.42 0.57
N ILE A 190 6.03 8.04 1.57
CA ILE A 190 5.12 9.18 1.35
C ILE A 190 5.89 10.44 1.00
N LEU A 191 7.12 10.61 1.49
CA LEU A 191 7.99 11.73 1.08
C LEU A 191 8.37 11.66 -0.40
N ASP A 192 8.31 10.49 -1.03
CA ASP A 192 8.58 10.31 -2.47
C ASP A 192 7.36 10.58 -3.37
N ILE A 193 6.24 11.05 -2.81
CA ILE A 193 5.02 11.38 -3.56
C ILE A 193 5.22 12.68 -4.31
N SER A 194 5.07 12.62 -5.63
CA SER A 194 5.30 13.79 -6.49
C SER A 194 4.44 13.81 -7.76
N GLU A 195 3.69 12.74 -8.05
CA GLU A 195 2.92 12.62 -9.29
C GLU A 195 1.41 12.55 -9.04
N GLU A 196 0.60 12.89 -10.05
CA GLU A 196 -0.87 12.82 -9.99
C GLU A 196 -1.39 11.44 -9.56
N ARG A 197 -0.74 10.36 -10.00
CA ARG A 197 -1.12 9.00 -9.61
C ARG A 197 -0.92 8.74 -8.13
N ASP A 198 0.09 9.36 -7.51
CA ASP A 198 0.42 9.18 -6.12
C ASP A 198 -0.59 9.91 -5.25
N VAL A 199 -0.96 11.14 -5.64
CA VAL A 199 -2.06 11.90 -5.02
C VAL A 199 -3.36 11.10 -5.05
N LYS A 200 -3.71 10.51 -6.20
CA LYS A 200 -4.91 9.66 -6.30
C LYS A 200 -4.86 8.48 -5.34
N MET A 201 -3.70 7.81 -5.23
CA MET A 201 -3.52 6.74 -4.25
C MET A 201 -3.75 7.24 -2.82
N LEU A 202 -3.20 8.40 -2.43
CA LEU A 202 -3.46 8.99 -1.10
C LEU A 202 -4.94 9.27 -0.87
N LEU A 203 -5.63 9.88 -1.85
CA LEU A 203 -7.07 10.16 -1.76
C LEU A 203 -7.90 8.86 -1.62
N ASP A 204 -7.51 7.80 -2.33
CA ASP A 204 -8.15 6.48 -2.22
C ASP A 204 -7.95 5.89 -0.82
N ILE A 205 -6.76 6.04 -0.24
CA ILE A 205 -6.47 5.61 1.14
C ILE A 205 -7.35 6.40 2.13
N CYS A 206 -7.41 7.73 2.02
CA CYS A 206 -8.25 8.59 2.85
C CYS A 206 -9.73 8.23 2.78
N ASN A 207 -10.21 7.77 1.62
CA ASN A 207 -11.58 7.35 1.39
C ASN A 207 -11.85 5.86 1.66
N THR A 208 -10.83 5.07 2.02
CA THR A 208 -11.01 3.65 2.28
C THR A 208 -11.80 3.43 3.58
N ARG A 209 -12.87 2.62 3.49
CA ARG A 209 -13.78 2.30 4.59
C ARG A 209 -13.84 0.80 4.82
N PHE A 210 -14.06 0.38 6.06
CA PHE A 210 -14.20 -1.03 6.39
C PHE A 210 -15.47 -1.61 5.78
N GLU A 211 -15.35 -2.82 5.25
CA GLU A 211 -16.48 -3.62 4.81
C GLU A 211 -16.71 -4.73 5.84
N PHE A 212 -17.62 -4.46 6.78
CA PHE A 212 -17.97 -5.42 7.82
C PHE A 212 -18.97 -6.45 7.32
N PHE A 213 -18.76 -7.72 7.67
CA PHE A 213 -19.76 -8.75 7.43
C PHE A 213 -21.00 -8.47 8.27
N PRO A 214 -22.20 -8.41 7.66
CA PRO A 214 -23.44 -8.10 8.38
C PRO A 214 -23.72 -9.05 9.55
N GLU A 215 -23.26 -10.30 9.47
CA GLU A 215 -23.47 -11.30 10.52
C GLU A 215 -22.66 -11.01 11.80
N ILE A 216 -21.60 -10.22 11.72
CA ILE A 216 -20.67 -9.96 12.84
C ILE A 216 -20.97 -8.61 13.50
N CYS A 217 -21.26 -7.59 12.69
CA CYS A 217 -21.29 -6.21 13.19
C CYS A 217 -22.70 -5.62 13.36
N GLY A 218 -23.79 -6.35 13.04
CA GLY A 218 -25.15 -5.84 13.21
C GLY A 218 -25.38 -4.49 12.50
N SER A 219 -26.09 -3.56 13.14
CA SER A 219 -26.41 -2.22 12.59
C SER A 219 -25.28 -1.18 12.73
N PHE A 220 -24.01 -1.61 12.86
CA PHE A 220 -22.90 -0.68 13.00
C PHE A 220 -22.82 0.31 11.82
N GLU A 221 -22.41 1.54 12.14
CA GLU A 221 -22.20 2.59 11.15
C GLU A 221 -21.24 2.10 10.06
N ARG A 222 -21.69 2.19 8.81
CA ARG A 222 -21.01 1.64 7.64
C ARG A 222 -19.85 2.51 7.14
N ASP A 223 -19.51 3.57 7.86
CA ASP A 223 -18.61 4.64 7.40
C ASP A 223 -17.35 4.75 8.27
N ILE A 224 -16.82 3.63 8.77
CA ILE A 224 -15.58 3.63 9.55
C ILE A 224 -14.37 3.64 8.62
N ILE A 225 -13.49 4.64 8.79
CA ILE A 225 -12.25 4.81 8.04
C ILE A 225 -11.23 3.74 8.44
N CYS A 226 -10.53 3.18 7.45
CA CYS A 226 -9.52 2.13 7.69
C CYS A 226 -8.20 2.64 8.26
N VAL A 227 -7.93 3.93 8.13
CA VAL A 227 -6.72 4.59 8.60
C VAL A 227 -6.97 5.43 9.85
N GLY A 228 -6.01 5.43 10.77
CA GLY A 228 -6.06 6.25 11.98
C GLY A 228 -5.91 7.74 11.65
N LYS A 229 -6.29 8.60 12.60
CA LYS A 229 -6.28 10.07 12.43
C LYS A 229 -4.93 10.63 12.01
N GLU A 230 -3.86 10.21 12.66
CA GLU A 230 -2.50 10.70 12.39
C GLU A 230 -2.10 10.46 10.92
N PHE A 231 -2.29 9.24 10.40
CA PHE A 231 -1.96 8.91 9.01
C PHE A 231 -2.92 9.55 8.01
N LEU A 232 -4.20 9.69 8.38
CA LEU A 232 -5.16 10.41 7.56
C LEU A 232 -4.74 11.88 7.39
N LEU A 233 -4.33 12.54 8.47
CA LEU A 233 -3.81 13.90 8.42
C LEU A 233 -2.57 13.97 7.53
N TYR A 234 -1.62 13.07 7.76
CA TYR A 234 -0.39 12.97 6.98
C TYR A 234 -0.67 12.85 5.47
N CYS A 235 -1.57 11.95 5.07
CA CYS A 235 -1.99 11.82 3.67
C CYS A 235 -2.63 13.09 3.09
N LEU A 236 -3.45 13.80 3.88
CA LEU A 236 -4.10 15.03 3.44
C LEU A 236 -3.11 16.18 3.24
N PHE A 237 -2.11 16.30 4.12
CA PHE A 237 -1.04 17.28 3.98
C PHE A 237 -0.21 17.02 2.73
N THR A 238 0.36 15.81 2.60
CA THR A 238 1.17 15.48 1.43
C THR A 238 0.38 15.60 0.12
N ALA A 239 -0.89 15.19 0.11
CA ALA A 239 -1.74 15.40 -1.05
C ALA A 239 -1.95 16.89 -1.35
N GLY A 240 -2.22 17.71 -0.33
CA GLY A 240 -2.43 19.15 -0.49
C GLY A 240 -1.20 19.87 -1.06
N GLU A 241 -0.02 19.59 -0.52
CA GLU A 241 1.27 20.11 -1.00
C GLU A 241 1.49 19.76 -2.47
N VAL A 242 1.44 18.47 -2.80
CA VAL A 242 1.72 17.98 -4.16
C VAL A 242 0.65 18.47 -5.16
N ILE A 243 -0.61 18.61 -4.76
CA ILE A 243 -1.66 19.15 -5.63
C ILE A 243 -1.36 20.59 -6.05
N VAL A 244 -0.87 21.41 -5.12
CA VAL A 244 -0.50 22.80 -5.41
C VAL A 244 0.69 22.85 -6.35
N ASP A 245 1.72 22.04 -6.10
CA ASP A 245 2.90 21.93 -6.97
C ASP A 245 2.54 21.47 -8.40
N LEU A 246 1.55 20.59 -8.53
CA LEU A 246 1.05 20.10 -9.81
C LEU A 246 0.11 21.10 -10.52
N ASP A 247 -0.31 22.18 -9.85
CA ASP A 247 -1.34 23.13 -10.32
C ASP A 247 -2.60 22.42 -10.88
N ASN A 248 -3.07 21.39 -10.15
CA ASN A 248 -4.13 20.51 -10.62
C ASN A 248 -5.46 20.76 -9.90
N LEU A 249 -6.30 21.61 -10.50
CA LEU A 249 -7.62 21.98 -9.97
C LEU A 249 -8.57 20.77 -9.79
N GLU A 250 -8.45 19.73 -10.62
CA GLU A 250 -9.32 18.57 -10.51
C GLU A 250 -8.98 17.72 -9.28
N LEU A 251 -7.69 17.52 -9.01
CA LEU A 251 -7.26 16.87 -7.78
C LEU A 251 -7.61 17.70 -6.54
N LEU A 252 -7.50 19.04 -6.62
CA LEU A 252 -7.90 19.92 -5.53
C LEU A 252 -9.38 19.74 -5.16
N LYS A 253 -10.27 19.67 -6.15
CA LYS A 253 -11.70 19.37 -5.90
C LYS A 253 -11.88 18.01 -5.25
N GLN A 254 -11.18 16.98 -5.73
CA GLN A 254 -11.27 15.65 -5.15
C GLN A 254 -10.78 15.62 -3.69
N LEU A 255 -9.71 16.36 -3.36
CA LEU A 255 -9.23 16.51 -2.00
C LEU A 255 -10.27 17.20 -1.10
N LEU A 256 -10.91 18.26 -1.59
CA LEU A 256 -11.98 18.96 -0.86
C LEU A 256 -13.24 18.11 -0.67
N ASP A 257 -13.50 17.16 -1.58
CA ASP A 257 -14.64 16.25 -1.51
C ASP A 257 -14.38 14.99 -0.64
N VAL A 258 -13.18 14.83 -0.08
CA VAL A 258 -12.86 13.72 0.83
C VAL A 258 -13.77 13.79 2.05
N LYS A 259 -14.59 12.74 2.25
CA LYS A 259 -15.56 12.66 3.35
C LYS A 259 -14.87 12.24 4.65
N ILE A 260 -14.29 13.20 5.36
CA ILE A 260 -13.69 12.95 6.67
C ILE A 260 -14.78 13.00 7.74
N ASN A 261 -15.32 11.83 8.10
CA ASN A 261 -16.31 11.71 9.19
C ASN A 261 -15.66 11.75 10.59
N THR A 262 -14.41 12.22 10.67
CA THR A 262 -13.62 12.26 11.89
C THR A 262 -13.38 13.71 12.29
N LYS A 263 -13.74 14.07 13.53
CA LYS A 263 -13.39 15.37 14.08
C LYS A 263 -11.92 15.37 14.50
N PHE A 264 -11.14 16.27 13.93
CA PHE A 264 -9.77 16.54 14.39
C PHE A 264 -9.79 17.61 15.46
N SER A 265 -8.97 17.43 16.47
CA SER A 265 -8.63 18.51 17.40
C SER A 265 -7.36 19.22 16.93
N PHE A 266 -7.14 20.46 17.37
CA PHE A 266 -5.85 21.12 17.14
C PHE A 266 -4.68 20.36 17.84
N GLN A 267 -4.97 19.65 18.92
CA GLN A 267 -3.98 18.77 19.57
C GLN A 267 -3.63 17.57 18.68
N ASP A 268 -4.61 17.01 17.97
CA ASP A 268 -4.38 15.92 17.00
C ASP A 268 -3.37 16.40 15.93
N LEU A 269 -3.54 17.63 15.44
CA LEU A 269 -2.63 18.26 14.49
C LEU A 269 -1.22 18.47 15.07
N GLN A 270 -1.10 19.01 16.27
CA GLN A 270 0.19 19.24 16.94
C GLN A 270 0.92 17.93 17.29
N SER A 271 0.19 16.83 17.42
CA SER A 271 0.77 15.52 17.73
C SER A 271 1.38 14.81 16.53
N ILE A 272 1.14 15.31 15.30
CA ILE A 272 1.73 14.72 14.10
C ILE A 272 3.22 15.03 14.09
N THR A 273 4.00 13.97 14.13
CA THR A 273 5.44 14.04 13.94
C THR A 273 5.81 13.31 12.65
N ASN A 274 6.85 13.80 11.97
CA ASN A 274 7.47 13.06 10.88
C ASN A 274 8.30 11.88 11.44
N SER A 275 8.90 11.10 10.55
CA SER A 275 9.75 9.95 10.90
C SER A 275 10.96 10.27 11.79
N TYR A 276 11.30 11.56 11.94
CA TYR A 276 12.37 12.04 12.81
C TYR A 276 11.88 12.51 14.18
N GLY A 277 10.56 12.49 14.43
CA GLY A 277 9.95 12.98 15.66
C GLY A 277 9.76 14.50 15.69
N ASP A 278 10.02 15.20 14.58
CA ASP A 278 9.77 16.63 14.45
C ASP A 278 8.32 16.87 14.08
N SER A 279 7.73 17.98 14.54
CA SER A 279 6.40 18.42 14.08
C SER A 279 6.38 18.45 12.57
N TYR A 280 5.44 17.72 11.96
CA TYR A 280 5.39 17.53 10.51
C TYR A 280 5.41 18.87 9.75
N ASP A 281 4.62 19.84 10.22
CA ASP A 281 4.65 21.19 9.68
C ASP A 281 4.41 22.24 10.78
N THR A 282 5.50 22.77 11.32
CA THR A 282 5.45 23.82 12.35
C THR A 282 4.91 25.13 11.78
N GLU A 283 5.12 25.40 10.48
CA GLU A 283 4.65 26.63 9.83
C GLU A 283 3.14 26.59 9.64
N PHE A 284 2.59 25.44 9.24
CA PHE A 284 1.14 25.24 9.20
C PHE A 284 0.49 25.39 10.57
N ASN A 285 1.11 24.83 11.62
CA ASN A 285 0.60 24.98 12.99
C ASN A 285 0.55 26.45 13.42
N ASN A 286 1.58 27.22 13.08
CA ASN A 286 1.61 28.67 13.32
C ASN A 286 0.54 29.40 12.49
N PHE A 287 0.37 29.04 11.22
CA PHE A 287 -0.69 29.57 10.36
C PHE A 287 -2.08 29.36 10.99
N VAL A 288 -2.40 28.15 11.45
CA VAL A 288 -3.70 27.87 12.09
C VAL A 288 -3.90 28.73 13.34
N MET A 289 -2.85 28.93 14.14
CA MET A 289 -2.88 29.76 15.35
C MET A 289 -3.03 31.25 15.05
N ASP A 290 -2.21 31.79 14.14
CA ASP A 290 -2.15 33.21 13.79
C ASP A 290 -3.47 33.71 13.19
N TYR A 291 -4.17 32.84 12.46
CA TYR A 291 -5.48 33.13 11.89
C TYR A 291 -6.67 32.68 12.76
N GLY A 292 -6.42 32.21 13.99
CA GLY A 292 -7.46 31.88 14.97
C GLY A 292 -8.38 30.74 14.53
N ASN A 293 -7.86 29.76 13.77
CA ASN A 293 -8.63 28.65 13.23
C ASN A 293 -8.48 27.34 14.03
N ALA A 294 -7.82 27.37 15.19
CA ALA A 294 -7.66 26.20 16.06
C ALA A 294 -9.00 25.51 16.43
N ASP A 295 -10.08 26.27 16.53
CA ASP A 295 -11.43 25.76 16.82
C ASP A 295 -12.20 25.31 15.56
N LYS A 296 -11.64 25.51 14.35
CA LYS A 296 -12.28 25.23 13.05
C LYS A 296 -11.61 24.08 12.29
N MET A 297 -11.20 23.05 13.02
CA MET A 297 -10.55 21.87 12.43
C MET A 297 -11.46 21.05 11.51
N ASP A 298 -12.77 21.32 11.52
CA ASP A 298 -13.71 20.83 10.51
C ASP A 298 -13.43 21.39 9.11
N LEU A 299 -12.73 22.54 9.01
CA LEU A 299 -12.28 23.15 7.76
C LEU A 299 -10.83 22.79 7.40
N LEU A 300 -10.26 21.75 8.00
CA LEU A 300 -8.83 21.41 7.87
C LEU A 300 -8.35 21.36 6.41
N VAL A 301 -9.07 20.66 5.54
CA VAL A 301 -8.66 20.53 4.13
C VAL A 301 -8.59 21.89 3.44
N TYR A 302 -9.53 22.78 3.71
CA TYR A 302 -9.50 24.15 3.19
C TYR A 302 -8.30 24.93 3.72
N MET A 303 -7.97 24.75 5.00
CA MET A 303 -6.80 25.40 5.61
C MET A 303 -5.50 24.89 4.99
N ILE A 304 -5.34 23.58 4.79
CA ILE A 304 -4.18 22.97 4.12
C ILE A 304 -4.01 23.57 2.72
N CYS A 305 -5.08 23.58 1.92
CA CYS A 305 -5.03 24.14 0.57
C CYS A 305 -4.70 25.63 0.58
N THR A 306 -5.26 26.39 1.52
CA THR A 306 -4.98 27.83 1.65
C THR A 306 -3.52 28.08 2.01
N PHE A 307 -2.99 27.34 2.99
CA PHE A 307 -1.60 27.45 3.42
C PHE A 307 -0.63 27.18 2.27
N HIS A 308 -0.76 26.02 1.60
CA HIS A 308 0.11 25.70 0.48
C HIS A 308 -0.10 26.60 -0.73
N SER A 309 -1.27 27.22 -0.93
CA SER A 309 -1.46 28.18 -2.03
C SER A 309 -0.74 29.53 -1.83
N ILE A 310 -0.29 29.83 -0.61
CA ILE A 310 0.37 31.09 -0.26
C ILE A 310 1.90 30.95 -0.28
N HIS A 311 2.41 29.75 -0.02
CA HIS A 311 3.83 29.41 0.08
C HIS A 311 4.33 28.78 -1.21
#